data_AF-A0A3C1KG09-F1
#
_entry.id   AF-A0A3C1KG09-F1
#
_cell.length_a   1.000
_cell.length_b   1.000
_cell.length_c   1.000
_cell.angle_alpha   90.00
_cell.angle_beta   90.00
_cell.angle_gamma   90.00
#
_symmetry.space_group_name_H-M   'P 1'
#
loop_
_entity.id
_entity.type
_entity.pdbx_description
1 polymer ?
#
loop_
_entity_poly.entity_id
_entity_poly.type
_entity_poly.pdbx_seq_one_letter_code
_entity_poly.pdbx_strand_id
1 'polypeptide(L)' 'VLILDEPFSGLDPLAVDVVAGVLHERAQRGAAVLFSSHQLDVVER' A
#
# COMPACT_ATOMS: atom_id res chain seq x y z
N VAL A 1 -2.58 -14.00 0.00
CA VAL A 1 -2.30 -13.09 1.14
C VAL A 1 -1.01 -12.36 0.84
N LEU A 2 -1.00 -11.03 0.92
CA LEU A 2 0.18 -10.17 0.76
C LEU A 2 0.52 -9.57 2.13
N ILE A 3 1.79 -9.66 2.52
CA ILE A 3 2.32 -9.04 3.75
C ILE A 3 3.54 -8.22 3.33
N LEU A 4 3.51 -6.91 3.58
CA LEU A 4 4.59 -6.00 3.21
C LEU A 4 5.10 -5.23 4.42
N ASP A 5 6.42 -5.04 4.51
CA ASP A 5 7.04 -4.22 5.54
C ASP A 5 7.44 -2.87 4.94
N GLU A 6 6.85 -1.78 5.45
CA GLU A 6 7.03 -0.40 4.99
C GLU A 6 7.05 -0.22 3.45
N PRO A 7 6.00 -0.64 2.70
CA PRO A 7 6.03 -0.66 1.23
C PRO A 7 6.10 0.72 0.56
N PHE A 8 5.93 1.79 1.34
CA PHE A 8 5.94 3.18 0.87
C PHE A 8 7.25 3.93 1.21
N SER A 9 8.16 3.29 1.94
CA SER A 9 9.39 3.94 2.42
C SER A 9 10.29 4.37 1.27
N GLY A 10 10.72 5.63 1.29
CA GLY A 10 11.60 6.21 0.27
C GLY A 10 10.93 6.50 -1.09
N LEU A 11 9.62 6.30 -1.21
CA LEU A 11 8.88 6.66 -2.42
C LEU A 11 8.50 8.14 -2.41
N ASP A 12 8.54 8.75 -3.59
CA ASP A 12 7.89 10.04 -3.80
C ASP A 12 6.35 9.88 -3.81
N PRO A 13 5.59 10.98 -3.65
CA PRO A 13 4.13 10.91 -3.57
C PRO A 13 3.45 10.23 -4.77
N LEU A 14 3.99 10.36 -5.98
CA LEU A 14 3.41 9.73 -7.17
C LEU A 14 3.61 8.21 -7.13
N ALA A 15 4.79 7.75 -6.73
CA ALA A 15 5.07 6.33 -6.60
C ALA A 15 4.24 5.69 -5.47
N VAL A 16 3.99 6.42 -4.37
CA VAL A 16 3.06 5.97 -3.31
C VAL A 16 1.67 5.70 -3.87
N ASP A 17 1.10 6.63 -4.65
CA ASP A 17 -0.22 6.47 -5.25
C ASP A 17 -0.29 5.24 -6.18
N VAL A 18 0.77 4.99 -6.95
CA VAL A 18 0.86 3.81 -7.83
C VAL A 18 0.88 2.51 -7.03
N VAL A 19 1.73 2.42 -6.00
CA VAL A 19 1.82 1.22 -5.16
C VAL A 19 0.51 0.97 -4.42
N ALA A 20 -0.11 2.02 -3.87
CA ALA A 20 -1.42 1.94 -3.23
C ALA A 20 -2.50 1.42 -4.19
N GLY A 21 -2.54 1.92 -5.42
CA GLY A 21 -3.45 1.45 -6.46
C GLY A 21 -3.28 -0.04 -6.77
N VAL A 22 -2.04 -0.52 -6.89
CA VAL A 22 -1.76 -1.95 -7.11
C VAL A 22 -2.22 -2.78 -5.92
N LEU A 23 -1.90 -2.38 -4.69
CA LEU A 23 -2.33 -3.10 -3.49
C LEU A 23 -3.86 -3.15 -3.37
N HIS A 24 -4.54 -2.06 -3.72
CA HIS A 24 -5.99 -1.99 -3.77
C HIS A 24 -6.59 -2.94 -4.80
N GLU A 25 -6.05 -2.98 -6.02
CA GLU A 25 -6.48 -3.91 -7.07
C GLU A 25 -6.32 -5.37 -6.61
N ARG A 26 -5.22 -5.70 -5.94
CA ARG A 26 -5.00 -7.03 -5.37
C ARG A 26 -6.04 -7.38 -4.32
N ALA A 27 -6.37 -6.43 -3.45
CA ALA A 27 -7.42 -6.59 -2.45
C ALA A 27 -8.79 -6.83 -3.09
N GLN A 28 -9.16 -6.05 -4.10
CA GLN A 28 -10.41 -6.23 -4.86
C GLN A 28 -10.51 -7.59 -5.54
N ARG A 29 -9.38 -8.18 -5.96
CA ARG A 29 -9.31 -9.53 -6.54
C ARG A 29 -9.34 -10.64 -5.48
N GLY A 30 -9.59 -10.32 -4.21
CA GLY A 30 -9.76 -11.28 -3.12
C GLY A 30 -8.47 -11.62 -2.36
N ALA A 31 -7.36 -10.94 -2.63
CA ALA A 31 -6.16 -11.12 -1.82
C ALA A 31 -6.30 -10.33 -0.50
N ALA A 32 -6.18 -11.00 0.65
CA ALA A 32 -5.94 -10.26 1.89
C ALA A 32 -4.58 -9.55 1.82
N VAL A 33 -4.55 -8.25 2.12
CA VAL A 33 -3.35 -7.40 2.11
C VAL A 33 -3.13 -6.83 3.50
N LEU A 34 -1.94 -7.04 4.06
CA LEU A 34 -1.47 -6.47 5.32
C LEU A 34 -0.15 -5.76 5.06
N PHE A 35 0.02 -4.56 5.60
CA PHE A 35 1.32 -3.90 5.56
C PHE A 35 1.56 -3.06 6.81
N SER A 36 2.84 -2.89 7.18
CA SER A 36 3.27 -1.89 8.15
C SER A 36 3.51 -0.55 7.44
N SER A 37 3.24 0.56 8.11
CA SER A 37 3.58 1.89 7.62
C SER A 37 3.77 2.83 8.80
N HIS A 38 4.76 3.72 8.70
CA HIS A 38 4.90 4.88 9.59
C HIS A 38 4.13 6.10 9.08
N GLN A 39 3.67 6.06 7.82
CA GLN A 39 2.93 7.12 7.16
C GLN A 39 1.44 6.73 7.15
N LEU A 40 0.68 7.27 8.10
CA LEU A 40 -0.76 7.00 8.25
C LEU A 40 -1.62 7.77 7.23
N ASP A 41 -1.12 8.92 6.75
CA ASP A 41 -1.79 9.76 5.75
C ASP A 41 -2.09 9.02 4.43
N VAL A 42 -1.34 7.96 4.14
CA VAL A 42 -1.50 7.10 2.94
C VAL A 42 -2.70 6.14 3.09
N VAL A 43 -3.08 5.82 4.33
CA VAL A 43 -4.13 4.81 4.63
C VAL A 43 -5.50 5.45 4.84
N GLU A 44 -5.57 6.72 5.23
CA GLU A 44 -6.83 7.44 5.48
C GLU A 44 -7.49 8.08 4.24
N ARG A 45 -6.95 7.84 3.04
CA ARG A 45 -7.48 8.37 1.76
C ARG A 45 -8.40 7.39 1.02
#